data_AF-A0A1D9Q8Z0-F1
#
_entry.id   AF-A0A1D9Q8Z0-F1
#
_cell.length_a   1.000
_cell.length_b   1.000
_cell.length_c   1.000
_cell.angle_alpha   90.00
_cell.angle_beta   90.00
_cell.angle_gamma   90.00
#
_symmetry.space_group_name_H-M   'P 1'
#
loop_
_entity.id
_entity.type
_entity.pdbx_description
1 polymer ?
#
loop_
_entity_poly.entity_id
_entity_poly.type
_entity_poly.pdbx_seq_one_letter_code
_entity_poly.pdbx_strand_id
1 'polypeptide(L)'
;MQESQINLAIQAIASSKKLSVRRAAKIYNIPHTTLTYRIAGRTPKAGSRSIHCKMTELEEKSLFQYIIDMDERGFSPRISDVEDMANYILETRGAKKVGIGFIETRKSIRLN
;
A
#
# COMPACT_ATOMS: atom_id res chain seq x y z
N MET A 1 4.24 0.06 14.49
CA MET A 1 2.87 -0.08 15.04
C MET A 1 2.25 -1.32 14.43
N GLN A 2 1.92 -2.33 15.23
CA GLN A 2 1.41 -3.61 14.73
C GLN A 2 -0.11 -3.51 14.53
N GLU A 3 -0.58 -3.71 13.29
CA GLU A 3 -1.99 -3.69 12.92
C GLU A 3 -2.83 -4.71 13.70
N SER A 4 -2.22 -5.85 14.02
CA SER A 4 -2.82 -6.92 14.82
C SER A 4 -3.29 -6.44 16.19
N GLN A 5 -2.48 -5.62 16.88
CA GLN A 5 -2.83 -5.08 18.20
C GLN A 5 -4.03 -4.14 18.13
N ILE A 6 -4.13 -3.34 17.07
CA ILE A 6 -5.26 -2.44 16.85
C ILE A 6 -6.55 -3.23 16.63
N ASN A 7 -6.49 -4.29 15.82
CA ASN A 7 -7.65 -5.15 15.59
C ASN A 7 -8.10 -5.88 16.86
N LEU A 8 -7.16 -6.39 17.67
CA LEU A 8 -7.46 -6.98 18.97
C LEU A 8 -8.10 -5.98 19.94
N ALA A 9 -7.59 -4.74 19.98
CA ALA A 9 -8.16 -3.68 20.82
C ALA A 9 -9.59 -3.30 20.40
N ILE A 10 -9.87 -3.24 19.09
CA ILE A 10 -11.23 -2.99 18.57
C ILE A 10 -12.17 -4.13 18.94
N GLN A 11 -11.75 -5.38 18.74
CA GLN A 11 -12.54 -6.55 19.12
C GLN A 11 -12.80 -6.58 20.63
N ALA A 12 -11.81 -6.25 21.46
CA ALA A 12 -11.98 -6.19 22.90
C ALA A 12 -13.01 -5.14 23.33
N ILE A 13 -13.00 -3.94 22.73
CA ILE A 13 -14.01 -2.89 22.98
C ILE A 13 -15.40 -3.35 22.52
N ALA A 14 -15.51 -3.99 21.36
CA ALA A 14 -16.79 -4.49 20.84
C ALA A 14 -17.38 -5.61 21.71
N SER A 15 -16.54 -6.53 22.18
CA SER A 15 -16.95 -7.68 22.99
C SER A 15 -17.24 -7.32 24.46
N SER A 16 -16.69 -6.23 24.98
CA SER A 16 -16.83 -5.87 26.39
C SER A 16 -17.56 -4.54 26.57
N LYS A 17 -18.78 -4.61 27.11
CA LYS A 17 -19.68 -3.46 27.33
C LYS A 17 -19.13 -2.38 28.29
N LYS A 18 -18.00 -2.63 28.97
CA LYS A 18 -17.41 -1.76 30.00
C LYS A 18 -16.00 -1.22 29.66
N LEU A 19 -15.38 -1.66 28.56
CA LEU A 19 -14.01 -1.29 28.25
C LEU A 19 -13.98 0.01 27.46
N SER A 20 -13.40 1.06 28.05
CA SER A 20 -13.24 2.34 27.36
C SER A 20 -12.07 2.30 26.39
N VAL A 21 -12.14 3.12 25.33
CA VAL A 21 -11.06 3.30 24.34
C VAL A 21 -9.73 3.64 25.02
N ARG A 22 -9.75 4.48 26.06
CA ARG A 22 -8.56 4.84 26.85
C ARG A 22 -7.95 3.64 27.59
N ARG A 23 -8.79 2.78 28.18
CA ARG A 23 -8.31 1.57 28.85
C ARG A 23 -7.74 0.56 27.86
N ALA A 24 -8.44 0.33 26.76
CA ALA A 24 -7.97 -0.55 25.68
C ALA A 24 -6.62 -0.07 25.12
N ALA A 25 -6.50 1.22 24.81
CA ALA A 25 -5.25 1.83 24.36
C ALA A 25 -4.07 1.55 25.31
N LYS A 26 -4.31 1.62 26.63
CA LYS A 26 -3.28 1.31 27.64
C LYS A 26 -2.93 -0.18 27.70
N ILE A 27 -3.93 -1.06 27.63
CA ILE A 27 -3.73 -2.53 27.69
C ILE A 27 -2.94 -3.02 26.49
N TYR A 28 -3.29 -2.55 25.29
CA TYR A 28 -2.67 -2.97 24.04
C TYR A 28 -1.45 -2.11 23.63
N ASN A 29 -1.02 -1.18 24.48
CA ASN A 29 0.08 -0.25 24.25
C ASN A 29 -0.03 0.52 22.91
N ILE A 30 -1.22 1.07 22.65
CA ILE A 30 -1.56 1.82 21.43
C ILE A 30 -1.78 3.29 21.82
N PRO A 31 -1.26 4.27 21.06
CA PRO A 31 -1.67 5.65 21.22
C PRO A 31 -3.20 5.81 21.12
N HIS A 32 -3.78 6.49 22.10
CA HIS A 32 -5.23 6.68 22.18
C HIS A 32 -5.83 7.30 20.90
N THR A 33 -5.12 8.26 20.31
CA THR A 33 -5.49 8.93 19.05
C THR A 33 -5.58 7.94 17.89
N THR A 34 -4.62 7.02 17.78
CA THR A 34 -4.63 5.98 16.74
C THR A 34 -5.82 5.05 16.89
N LEU A 35 -6.11 4.58 18.10
CA LEU A 35 -7.25 3.68 18.34
C LEU A 35 -8.59 4.37 18.06
N THR A 36 -8.71 5.65 18.45
CA THR A 36 -9.90 6.47 18.18
C THR A 36 -10.12 6.65 16.68
N TYR A 37 -9.07 7.01 15.93
CA TYR A 37 -9.14 7.13 14.48
C TYR A 37 -9.54 5.83 13.80
N ARG A 38 -9.08 4.71 14.36
CA ARG A 38 -9.39 3.39 13.81
C ARG A 38 -10.85 3.00 14.01
N ILE A 39 -11.39 3.24 15.20
CA ILE A 39 -12.82 3.03 15.49
C ILE A 39 -13.69 3.93 14.61
N ALA A 40 -13.23 5.15 14.32
CA ALA A 40 -13.87 6.07 13.38
C ALA A 40 -13.72 5.66 11.89
N GLY A 41 -13.14 4.49 11.58
CA GLY A 41 -13.05 3.95 10.23
C GLY A 41 -11.89 4.49 9.39
N ARG A 42 -10.91 5.21 9.96
CA ARG A 42 -9.72 5.62 9.21
C ARG A 42 -8.86 4.40 8.90
N THR A 43 -8.62 4.17 7.61
CA THR A 43 -7.72 3.13 7.12
C THR A 43 -6.26 3.62 7.15
N PRO A 44 -5.28 2.72 7.30
CA PRO A 44 -3.89 3.08 7.32
C PRO A 44 -3.48 3.49 5.90
N LYS A 45 -2.76 4.61 5.79
CA LYS A 45 -2.31 5.15 4.51
C LYS A 45 -1.43 4.17 3.73
N ALA A 46 -0.83 3.19 4.40
CA ALA A 46 -0.03 2.14 3.77
C ALA A 46 -0.78 1.30 2.72
N GLY A 47 -2.12 1.20 2.81
CA GLY A 47 -2.96 0.58 1.78
C GLY A 47 -3.75 1.57 0.92
N SER A 48 -3.62 2.88 1.17
CA SER A 48 -4.31 3.90 0.39
C SER A 48 -3.51 4.16 -0.88
N ARG A 49 -4.14 3.92 -2.03
CA ARG A 49 -3.60 4.34 -3.34
C ARG A 49 -3.25 5.81 -3.29
N SER A 50 -2.06 6.16 -3.78
CA SER A 50 -1.77 7.56 -4.05
C SER A 50 -2.80 8.07 -5.05
N ILE A 51 -3.37 9.26 -4.82
CA ILE A 51 -4.28 9.93 -5.78
C ILE A 51 -3.58 10.14 -7.14
N HIS A 52 -2.24 10.06 -7.15
CA HIS A 52 -1.38 10.19 -8.32
C HIS A 52 -1.07 8.86 -9.04
N CYS A 53 -1.60 7.72 -8.59
CA CYS A 53 -1.43 6.47 -9.32
C CYS A 53 -2.29 6.48 -10.59
N LYS A 54 -1.63 6.63 -11.74
CA LYS A 54 -2.26 6.65 -13.07
C LYS A 54 -2.67 5.25 -13.56
N MET A 55 -2.10 4.21 -12.95
CA MET A 55 -2.28 2.81 -13.34
C MET A 55 -3.35 2.13 -12.48
N THR A 56 -4.12 1.22 -13.10
CA THR A 56 -5.07 0.36 -12.38
C THR A 56 -4.37 -0.83 -11.73
N GLU A 57 -5.07 -1.53 -10.83
CA GLU A 57 -4.56 -2.75 -10.17
C GLU A 57 -4.15 -3.84 -11.18
N LEU A 58 -4.91 -3.96 -12.28
CA LEU A 58 -4.63 -4.94 -13.34
C LEU A 58 -3.37 -4.55 -14.13
N GLU A 59 -3.22 -3.26 -14.41
CA GLU A 59 -2.06 -2.73 -15.13
C GLU A 59 -0.78 -2.85 -14.32
N GLU A 60 -0.85 -2.59 -13.00
CA GLU A 60 0.28 -2.84 -12.10
C GLU A 60 0.65 -4.32 -12.10
N LYS A 61 -0.32 -5.24 -12.03
CA LYS A 61 -0.06 -6.68 -12.12
C LYS A 61 0.62 -7.09 -13.43
N SER A 62 0.15 -6.54 -14.57
CA SER A 62 0.79 -6.77 -15.87
C SER A 62 2.24 -6.25 -15.89
N LEU A 63 2.50 -5.09 -15.29
CA LEU A 63 3.85 -4.53 -15.18
C LEU A 63 4.76 -5.39 -14.27
N PHE A 64 4.23 -5.88 -13.15
CA PHE A 64 4.96 -6.79 -12.26
C PHE A 64 5.30 -8.11 -12.96
N GLN A 65 4.36 -8.69 -13.70
CA GLN A 65 4.61 -9.91 -14.46
C GLN A 65 5.71 -9.70 -15.51
N TYR A 66 5.69 -8.56 -16.21
CA TYR A 66 6.74 -8.20 -17.15
C TYR A 66 8.14 -8.11 -16.52
N ILE A 67 8.24 -7.57 -15.30
CA ILE A 67 9.50 -7.52 -14.55
C ILE A 67 9.99 -8.92 -14.19
N ILE A 68 9.10 -9.79 -13.72
CA ILE A 68 9.42 -11.20 -13.38
C ILE A 68 9.88 -11.94 -14.63
N ASP A 69 9.12 -11.84 -15.73
CA ASP A 69 9.44 -12.51 -16.99
C ASP A 69 10.81 -12.07 -17.55
N MET A 70 11.24 -10.82 -17.32
CA MET A 70 12.57 -10.35 -17.71
C MET A 70 13.66 -10.94 -16.82
N ASP A 71 13.45 -10.95 -15.50
CA ASP A 71 14.41 -11.51 -14.54
C ASP A 71 14.62 -13.01 -14.77
N GLU A 72 13.53 -13.75 -15.02
CA GLU A 72 13.58 -15.18 -15.37
C GLU A 72 14.36 -15.45 -16.67
N ARG A 73 14.32 -14.51 -17.62
CA ARG A 73 15.10 -14.59 -18.88
C ARG A 73 16.56 -14.17 -18.70
N GLY A 74 16.98 -13.84 -17.47
CA GLY A 74 18.34 -13.41 -17.16
C GLY A 74 18.62 -11.93 -17.49
N PHE A 75 17.59 -11.14 -17.79
CA PHE A 75 17.71 -9.71 -18.00
C PHE A 75 17.37 -8.96 -16.72
N SER A 76 18.30 -8.17 -16.19
CA SER A 76 17.99 -7.26 -15.09
C SER A 76 17.22 -6.05 -15.64
N PRO A 77 15.93 -5.87 -15.31
CA PRO A 77 15.14 -4.79 -15.86
C PRO A 77 15.69 -3.43 -15.43
N ARG A 78 15.93 -2.56 -16.42
CA ARG A 78 16.28 -1.17 -16.15
C ARG A 78 15.02 -0.37 -15.86
N ILE A 79 15.21 0.75 -15.17
CA ILE A 79 14.15 1.73 -14.89
C ILE A 79 13.47 2.15 -16.21
N SER A 80 14.23 2.37 -17.28
CA SER A 80 13.71 2.70 -18.61
C SER A 80 12.76 1.64 -19.18
N ASP A 81 13.11 0.36 -19.02
CA ASP A 81 12.34 -0.75 -19.59
C ASP A 81 10.97 -0.86 -18.90
N VAL A 82 10.95 -0.62 -17.59
CA VAL A 82 9.73 -0.57 -16.78
C VAL A 82 8.89 0.67 -17.14
N GLU A 83 9.51 1.82 -17.39
CA GLU A 83 8.81 3.03 -17.85
C GLU A 83 8.17 2.84 -19.22
N ASP A 84 8.90 2.24 -20.17
CA ASP A 84 8.41 1.97 -21.51
C ASP A 84 7.20 1.02 -21.49
N MET A 85 7.27 -0.05 -20.69
CA MET A 85 6.13 -0.95 -20.53
C MET A 85 4.95 -0.28 -19.82
N ALA A 86 5.19 0.53 -18.79
CA ALA A 86 4.13 1.28 -18.13
C ALA A 86 3.47 2.30 -19.07
N ASN A 87 4.26 2.97 -19.91
CA ASN A 87 3.76 3.88 -20.94
C ASN A 87 2.96 3.15 -22.01
N TYR A 88 3.44 1.99 -22.47
CA TYR A 88 2.71 1.13 -23.39
C TYR A 88 1.34 0.73 -22.82
N ILE A 89 1.30 0.28 -21.57
CA ILE A 89 0.05 -0.08 -20.88
C ILE A 89 -0.90 1.14 -20.80
N LEU A 90 -0.40 2.33 -20.47
CA LEU A 90 -1.24 3.53 -20.43
C LEU A 90 -1.72 3.97 -21.82
N GLU A 91 -0.87 3.88 -22.85
CA GLU A 91 -1.22 4.21 -24.24
C GLU A 91 -2.31 3.29 -24.78
N THR A 92 -2.27 1.98 -24.49
CA THR A 92 -3.33 1.03 -24.89
C THR A 92 -4.70 1.38 -24.30
N ARG A 93 -4.72 2.09 -23.17
CA ARG A 93 -5.95 2.59 -22.52
C ARG A 93 -6.33 4.01 -22.96
N GLY A 94 -5.53 4.67 -23.79
CA GLY A 94 -5.70 6.09 -24.13
C GLY A 94 -5.41 7.05 -22.97
N ALA A 95 -4.64 6.61 -21.97
CA ALA A 95 -4.25 7.42 -20.82
C ALA A 95 -2.94 8.18 -21.03
N LYS A 96 -2.75 9.28 -20.31
CA LYS A 96 -1.53 10.10 -20.39
C LYS A 96 -0.31 9.33 -19.86
N LYS A 97 0.81 9.41 -20.57
CA LYS A 97 2.11 8.80 -20.22
C LYS A 97 2.50 9.01 -18.75
N VAL A 98 3.24 8.04 -18.23
CA VAL A 98 3.95 8.13 -16.97
C VAL A 98 5.06 9.17 -17.13
N GLY A 99 5.13 10.15 -16.23
CA GLY A 99 6.22 11.14 -16.26
C GLY A 99 7.46 10.58 -15.55
N ILE A 100 8.62 11.17 -15.81
CA ILE A 100 9.95 10.79 -15.27
C ILE A 100 9.97 10.64 -13.72
N GLY A 101 9.03 11.25 -12.99
CA GLY A 101 8.93 11.17 -11.53
C GLY A 101 8.20 9.95 -10.93
N PHE A 102 7.81 8.94 -11.73
CA PHE A 102 6.98 7.84 -11.24
C PHE A 102 7.74 6.81 -10.39
N ILE A 103 9.03 6.59 -10.64
CA ILE A 103 9.78 5.49 -10.00
C ILE A 103 10.50 5.93 -8.71
N GLU A 104 10.61 7.24 -8.46
CA GLU A 104 11.35 7.76 -7.31
C GLU A 104 10.65 7.52 -5.95
N THR A 105 9.38 7.09 -5.94
CA THR A 105 8.60 6.95 -4.69
C THR A 105 8.61 5.55 -4.07
N ARG A 106 9.33 4.56 -4.64
CA ARG A 106 9.35 3.18 -4.11
C ARG A 106 10.73 2.62 -3.71
N LYS A 107 11.73 3.46 -3.44
CA LYS A 107 13.02 3.05 -2.83
C LYS A 107 12.92 2.40 -1.43
N SER A 108 11.73 2.21 -0.85
CA SER A 108 11.54 1.58 0.47
C SER A 108 11.10 0.11 0.44
N ILE A 109 10.98 -0.55 -0.72
CA ILE A 109 10.82 -2.01 -0.75
C ILE A 109 12.20 -2.63 -0.93
N ARG A 110 13.01 -2.54 0.12
CA ARG A 110 14.22 -3.34 0.29
C ARG A 110 13.91 -4.43 1.32
N LEU A 111 13.70 -5.63 0.77
CA LEU A 111 14.20 -6.92 1.24
C LEU A 111 13.94 -7.29 2.72
N ASN A 112 12.99 -8.20 2.93
CA ASN A 112 13.20 -9.36 3.78
C ASN A 112 13.45 -10.56 2.87
#